data_AF-A0A7K1B7E4-F1
#
_entry.id   AF-A0A7K1B7E4-F1
#
_cell.length_a   1.000
_cell.length_b   1.000
_cell.length_c   1.000
_cell.angle_alpha   90.00
_cell.angle_beta   90.00
_cell.angle_gamma   90.00
#
_symmetry.space_group_name_H-M   'P 1'
#
loop_
_entity.id
_entity.type
_entity.pdbx_description
1 polymer ?
#
loop_
_entity_poly.entity_id
_entity_poly.type
_entity_poly.pdbx_seq_one_letter_code
_entity_poly.pdbx_strand_id
1 'polypeptide(L)'
;MRELQTYLSTGLAPSAIEHLLSTMGGHSHRGDGGALLHEFETPDGRLLDQDTSGHWSGILDGRRPDAAILTAAGRANIDGQPVQGSLLQFLLDEVAVLQPQRVLLCHHDDWLPGFSVPTDMAPIREAFDGLATELLEADYLEPVRLL
;
A
#
# COMPACT_ATOMS: atom_id res chain seq x y z
N MET A 1 -3.03 3.47 22.28
CA MET A 1 -3.41 4.89 22.06
C MET A 1 -3.21 5.81 23.25
N ARG A 2 -3.76 5.55 24.45
CA ARG A 2 -3.61 6.47 25.60
C ARG A 2 -2.15 6.66 26.04
N GLU A 3 -1.36 5.58 26.09
CA GLU A 3 0.07 5.64 26.40
C GLU A 3 0.89 6.37 25.34
N LEU A 4 0.58 6.16 24.04
CA LEU A 4 1.20 6.91 22.95
C LEU A 4 0.88 8.41 23.07
N GLN A 5 -0.37 8.78 23.33
CA GLN A 5 -0.75 10.18 23.56
C GLN A 5 -0.03 10.78 24.77
N THR A 6 0.11 10.02 25.86
CA THR A 6 0.91 10.43 27.01
C THR A 6 2.38 10.63 26.63
N TYR A 7 3.00 9.67 25.95
CA TYR A 7 4.40 9.79 25.53
C TYR A 7 4.63 10.95 24.55
N LEU A 8 3.75 11.15 23.57
CA LEU A 8 3.82 12.27 22.63
C LEU A 8 3.66 13.63 23.34
N SER A 9 2.96 13.68 24.47
CA SER A 9 2.73 14.92 25.23
C SER A 9 3.73 15.17 26.37
N THR A 10 4.41 14.14 26.88
CA THR A 10 5.29 14.26 28.05
C THR A 10 6.72 13.76 27.84
N GLY A 11 6.96 12.92 26.84
CA GLY A 11 8.24 12.23 26.61
C GLY A 11 9.06 12.77 25.44
N LEU A 12 8.49 13.65 24.60
CA LEU A 12 9.21 14.21 23.46
C LEU A 12 10.10 15.40 23.87
N ALA A 13 11.32 15.43 23.32
CA ALA A 13 12.18 16.60 23.44
C ALA A 13 11.54 17.82 22.73
N PRO A 14 11.83 19.06 23.15
CA PRO A 14 11.27 20.26 22.54
C PRO A 14 11.45 20.32 21.01
N SER A 15 12.59 19.88 20.49
CA SER A 15 12.85 19.83 19.04
C SER A 15 11.98 18.81 18.30
N ALA A 16 11.64 17.68 18.92
CA ALA A 16 10.72 16.70 18.35
C ALA A 16 9.28 17.23 18.33
N ILE A 17 8.88 17.98 19.36
CA ILE A 17 7.58 18.67 19.39
C ILE A 17 7.52 19.75 18.31
N GLU A 18 8.55 20.59 18.20
CA GLU A 18 8.63 21.64 17.18
C GLU A 18 8.60 21.06 15.76
N HIS A 19 9.34 19.99 15.51
CA HIS A 19 9.30 19.28 14.25
C HIS A 19 7.89 18.72 13.96
N LEU A 20 7.28 18.03 14.93
CA LEU A 20 5.93 17.47 14.78
C LEU A 20 4.92 18.57 14.42
N LEU A 21 4.92 19.70 15.14
CA LEU A 21 4.09 20.87 14.85
C LEU A 21 4.36 21.45 13.46
N SER A 22 5.63 21.51 13.03
CA SER A 22 5.99 22.00 11.69
C SER A 22 5.50 21.09 10.56
N THR A 23 5.34 19.79 10.84
CA THR A 23 4.84 18.79 9.88
C THR A 23 3.32 18.60 9.92
N MET A 24 2.62 19.18 10.91
CA MET A 24 1.15 19.07 11.04
C MET A 24 0.37 19.75 9.91
N GLY A 25 1.01 20.58 9.09
CA GLY A 25 0.39 21.23 7.92
C GLY A 25 -0.18 20.24 6.90
N GLY A 26 0.16 18.95 7.00
CA GLY A 26 -0.45 17.84 6.26
C GLY A 26 -0.01 17.78 4.80
N HIS A 27 -0.28 18.84 4.03
CA HIS A 27 0.00 18.92 2.61
C HIS A 27 0.72 20.22 2.26
N SER A 28 1.41 20.26 1.11
CA SER A 28 1.94 21.50 0.56
C SER A 28 0.83 22.54 0.40
N HIS A 29 1.14 23.84 0.40
CA HIS A 29 0.17 24.89 0.07
C HIS A 29 -0.52 24.71 -1.29
N ARG A 30 0.08 23.89 -2.17
CA ARG A 30 -0.45 23.58 -3.50
C ARG A 30 -1.48 22.44 -3.45
N GLY A 31 -1.51 21.65 -2.38
CA GLY A 31 -2.40 20.49 -2.24
C GLY A 31 -2.14 19.40 -3.29
N ASP A 32 -0.95 19.40 -3.90
CA ASP A 32 -0.54 18.49 -4.98
C ASP A 32 0.13 17.20 -4.47
N GLY A 33 0.19 17.01 -3.15
CA GLY A 33 0.68 15.78 -2.51
C GLY A 33 -0.41 14.72 -2.43
N GLY A 34 -0.65 14.02 -3.54
CA GLY A 34 -1.42 12.78 -3.56
C GLY A 34 -0.52 11.55 -3.38
N ALA A 35 -1.12 10.39 -3.13
CA ALA A 35 -0.40 9.13 -3.24
C ALA A 35 0.11 8.95 -4.68
N LEU A 36 1.34 8.43 -4.81
CA LEU A 36 2.01 8.23 -6.09
C LEU A 36 2.11 6.74 -6.39
N LEU A 37 1.96 6.39 -7.66
CA LEU A 37 2.33 5.08 -8.16
C LEU A 37 3.68 5.21 -8.86
N HIS A 38 4.59 4.27 -8.61
CA HIS A 38 5.90 4.25 -9.23
C HIS A 38 6.00 3.07 -10.20
N GLU A 39 6.41 3.33 -11.43
CA GLU A 39 6.68 2.29 -12.43
C GLU A 39 8.20 2.27 -12.70
N PHE A 40 8.81 1.11 -12.50
CA PHE A 40 10.23 0.87 -12.73
C PHE A 40 10.40 0.03 -13.98
N GLU A 41 11.09 0.57 -14.97
CA GLU A 41 11.51 -0.19 -16.15
C GLU A 41 12.95 -0.68 -15.95
N THR A 42 13.13 -1.99 -16.09
CA THR A 42 14.43 -2.66 -15.98
C THR A 42 14.67 -3.54 -17.21
N PRO A 43 15.92 -3.98 -17.47
CA PRO A 43 16.18 -4.97 -18.52
C PRO A 43 15.41 -6.30 -18.34
N ASP A 44 15.04 -6.64 -17.09
CA ASP A 44 14.35 -7.88 -16.76
C ASP A 44 12.81 -7.76 -16.79
N GLY A 45 12.28 -6.54 -16.89
CA GLY A 45 10.84 -6.29 -16.94
C GLY A 45 10.41 -5.02 -16.22
N ARG A 46 9.09 -4.89 -16.04
CA ARG A 46 8.42 -3.73 -15.45
C ARG A 46 7.83 -4.06 -14.08
N LEU A 47 8.15 -3.23 -13.10
CA LEU A 47 7.59 -3.32 -11.75
C LEU A 47 6.71 -2.10 -11.48
N LEU A 48 5.47 -2.32 -11.04
CA LEU A 48 4.63 -1.26 -10.46
C LEU A 48 4.67 -1.34 -8.94
N ASP A 49 4.81 -0.20 -8.26
CA ASP A 49 4.72 -0.07 -6.80
C ASP A 49 3.61 0.91 -6.43
N GLN A 50 2.67 0.42 -5.62
CA GLN A 50 1.51 1.14 -5.11
C GLN A 50 1.45 0.99 -3.58
N ASP A 51 1.84 2.04 -2.87
CA ASP A 51 1.94 2.09 -1.40
C ASP A 51 0.64 2.46 -0.67
N THR A 52 -0.46 2.61 -1.41
CA THR A 52 -1.78 2.90 -0.84
C THR A 52 -2.87 2.12 -1.57
N SER A 53 -3.90 1.68 -0.84
CA SER A 53 -5.09 1.08 -1.48
C SER A 53 -5.92 2.17 -2.16
N GLY A 54 -5.51 2.58 -3.35
CA GLY A 54 -6.31 3.47 -4.19
C GLY A 54 -5.59 3.97 -5.41
N HIS A 55 -6.36 4.38 -6.40
CA HIS A 55 -5.84 4.85 -7.67
C HIS A 55 -6.80 5.84 -8.35
N TRP A 56 -6.26 6.52 -9.37
CA TRP A 56 -7.07 7.17 -10.39
C TRP A 56 -7.07 6.29 -11.64
N SER A 57 -8.26 5.98 -12.17
CA SER A 57 -8.45 4.96 -13.21
C SER A 57 -7.59 5.24 -14.44
N GLY A 58 -7.44 6.50 -14.83
CA GLY A 58 -6.64 6.87 -16.00
C GLY A 58 -5.11 6.79 -15.82
N ILE A 59 -4.61 6.48 -14.61
CA ILE A 59 -3.19 6.13 -14.40
C ILE A 59 -2.96 4.63 -14.63
N LEU A 60 -3.85 3.78 -14.13
CA LEU A 60 -3.75 2.32 -14.25
C LEU A 60 -4.16 1.82 -15.63
N ASP A 61 -5.04 2.53 -16.33
CA ASP A 61 -5.51 2.10 -17.64
C ASP A 61 -4.35 1.92 -18.64
N GLY A 62 -4.35 0.78 -19.33
CA GLY A 62 -3.28 0.40 -20.25
C GLY A 62 -1.94 -0.01 -19.61
N ARG A 63 -1.80 0.03 -18.28
CA ARG A 63 -0.60 -0.49 -17.60
C ARG A 63 -0.61 -2.01 -17.57
N ARG A 64 0.55 -2.60 -17.82
CA ARG A 64 0.78 -4.05 -17.84
C ARG A 64 2.17 -4.34 -17.26
N PRO A 65 2.35 -4.15 -15.94
CA PRO A 65 3.62 -4.49 -15.32
C PRO A 65 3.80 -6.02 -15.31
N ASP A 66 5.04 -6.48 -15.36
CA ASP A 66 5.35 -7.90 -15.22
C ASP A 66 5.13 -8.36 -13.77
N ALA A 67 5.43 -7.47 -12.81
CA ALA A 67 5.14 -7.67 -11.39
C ALA A 67 4.62 -6.40 -10.72
N ALA A 68 3.85 -6.55 -9.64
CA ALA A 68 3.31 -5.43 -8.88
C ALA A 68 3.52 -5.61 -7.37
N ILE A 69 3.84 -4.52 -6.68
CA ILE A 69 3.74 -4.39 -5.23
C ILE A 69 2.45 -3.62 -4.95
N LEU A 70 1.48 -4.28 -4.30
CA LEU A 70 0.15 -3.73 -4.06
C LEU A 70 -0.16 -3.64 -2.57
N THR A 71 -0.78 -2.55 -2.16
CA THR A 71 -1.16 -2.35 -0.75
C THR A 71 -2.41 -3.13 -0.39
N ALA A 72 -2.30 -3.95 0.66
CA ALA A 72 -3.40 -4.70 1.25
C ALA A 72 -3.75 -4.16 2.64
N ALA A 73 -4.11 -2.88 2.74
CA ALA A 73 -4.47 -2.25 4.01
C ALA A 73 -5.43 -1.06 3.85
N GLY A 74 -6.25 -0.85 4.88
CA GLY A 74 -7.17 0.27 4.95
C GLY A 74 -8.37 0.16 4.01
N ARG A 75 -9.04 1.29 3.78
CA ARG A 75 -10.21 1.36 2.90
C ARG A 75 -9.80 1.89 1.55
N ALA A 76 -10.09 1.11 0.51
CA ALA A 76 -9.73 1.47 -0.85
C ALA A 76 -10.50 2.69 -1.40
N ASN A 77 -9.89 3.39 -2.36
CA ASN A 77 -10.47 4.52 -3.07
C ASN A 77 -10.19 4.44 -4.59
N ILE A 78 -11.21 4.69 -5.41
CA ILE A 78 -11.08 4.78 -6.87
C ILE A 78 -11.63 6.13 -7.30
N ASP A 79 -10.84 6.92 -8.04
CA ASP A 79 -11.24 8.22 -8.58
C ASP A 79 -11.78 9.21 -7.52
N GLY A 80 -11.18 9.19 -6.33
CA GLY A 80 -11.61 10.00 -5.20
C GLY A 80 -12.83 9.44 -4.46
N GLN A 81 -13.41 8.33 -4.91
CA GLN A 81 -14.57 7.70 -4.26
C GLN A 81 -14.17 6.47 -3.44
N PRO A 82 -14.58 6.37 -2.17
CA PRO A 82 -14.35 5.17 -1.39
C PRO A 82 -15.02 3.96 -2.04
N VAL A 83 -14.27 2.87 -2.15
CA VAL A 83 -14.81 1.59 -2.61
C VAL A 83 -15.92 1.15 -1.64
N GLN A 84 -17.00 0.62 -2.20
CA GLN A 84 -18.14 0.08 -1.43
C GLN A 84 -18.00 -1.43 -1.16
N GLY A 85 -17.09 -2.10 -1.87
CA GLY A 85 -16.70 -3.50 -1.63
C GLY A 85 -15.63 -3.66 -0.54
N SER A 86 -15.11 -4.89 -0.44
CA SER A 86 -14.02 -5.23 0.47
C SER A 86 -12.65 -4.86 -0.10
N LEU A 87 -11.63 -4.82 0.77
CA LEU A 87 -10.24 -4.74 0.34
C LEU A 87 -9.86 -5.87 -0.62
N LEU A 88 -10.35 -7.10 -0.37
CA LEU A 88 -10.15 -8.23 -1.28
C LEU A 88 -10.72 -7.93 -2.66
N GLN A 89 -11.96 -7.44 -2.76
CA GLN A 89 -12.56 -7.11 -4.05
C GLN A 89 -11.71 -6.07 -4.80
N PHE A 90 -11.26 -5.04 -4.10
CA PHE A 90 -10.37 -4.04 -4.67
C PHE A 90 -9.06 -4.63 -5.21
N LEU A 91 -8.39 -5.50 -4.44
CA LEU A 91 -7.15 -6.17 -4.90
C LEU A 91 -7.39 -7.04 -6.13
N LEU A 92 -8.53 -7.75 -6.20
CA LEU A 92 -8.89 -8.55 -7.37
C LEU A 92 -9.15 -7.67 -8.60
N ASP A 93 -9.77 -6.50 -8.40
CA ASP A 93 -10.00 -5.53 -9.47
C ASP A 93 -8.67 -4.92 -9.97
N GLU A 94 -7.74 -4.60 -9.06
CA GLU A 94 -6.37 -4.16 -9.39
C GLU A 94 -5.64 -5.22 -10.23
N VAL A 95 -5.63 -6.47 -9.78
CA VAL A 95 -5.00 -7.59 -10.51
C VAL A 95 -5.66 -7.80 -11.87
N ALA A 96 -6.98 -7.65 -11.97
CA ALA A 96 -7.69 -7.78 -13.24
C ALA A 96 -7.34 -6.65 -14.23
N VAL A 97 -7.14 -5.42 -13.75
CA VAL A 97 -6.77 -4.27 -14.59
C VAL A 97 -5.31 -4.34 -15.03
N LEU A 98 -4.41 -4.65 -14.10
CA LEU A 98 -2.95 -4.66 -14.30
C LEU A 98 -2.45 -5.94 -14.96
N GLN A 99 -3.10 -7.07 -14.71
CA GLN A 99 -2.72 -8.40 -15.17
C GLN A 99 -1.24 -8.77 -14.96
N PRO A 100 -0.65 -8.54 -13.77
CA PRO A 100 0.75 -8.90 -13.52
C PRO A 100 0.94 -10.41 -13.44
N GLN A 101 2.15 -10.88 -13.73
CA GLN A 101 2.51 -12.29 -13.51
C GLN A 101 2.70 -12.58 -12.02
N ARG A 102 3.21 -11.60 -11.26
CA ARG A 102 3.50 -11.73 -9.83
C ARG A 102 3.02 -10.54 -9.03
N VAL A 103 2.52 -10.78 -7.82
CA VAL A 103 2.14 -9.74 -6.86
C VAL A 103 2.85 -9.99 -5.54
N LEU A 104 3.41 -8.94 -4.95
CA LEU A 104 3.82 -8.89 -3.55
C LEU A 104 2.91 -7.91 -2.82
N LEU A 105 2.36 -8.30 -1.68
CA LEU A 105 1.50 -7.41 -0.89
C LEU A 105 2.32 -6.61 0.13
N CYS A 106 2.03 -5.33 0.28
CA CYS A 106 2.64 -4.45 1.29
C CYS A 106 1.59 -3.91 2.29
N HIS A 107 2.07 -3.37 3.40
CA HIS A 107 1.29 -2.75 4.50
C HIS A 107 0.26 -3.65 5.22
N HIS A 108 0.27 -4.96 4.98
CA HIS A 108 -0.73 -5.88 5.54
C HIS A 108 -0.38 -6.41 6.94
N ASP A 109 0.84 -6.21 7.41
CA ASP A 109 1.37 -6.72 8.67
C ASP A 109 1.21 -5.72 9.84
N ASP A 110 1.28 -6.25 11.07
CA ASP A 110 1.29 -5.43 12.29
C ASP A 110 2.71 -4.95 12.64
N TRP A 111 3.32 -4.19 11.72
CA TRP A 111 4.71 -3.76 11.85
C TRP A 111 4.96 -2.82 13.05
N LEU A 112 3.94 -2.08 13.49
CA LEU A 112 3.97 -1.19 14.66
C LEU A 112 2.72 -1.39 15.55
N PRO A 113 2.75 -2.38 16.46
CA PRO A 113 1.59 -2.72 17.29
C PRO A 113 1.00 -1.53 18.05
N GLY A 114 -0.32 -1.38 17.96
CA GLY A 114 -1.07 -0.26 18.55
C GLY A 114 -1.16 0.98 17.66
N PHE A 115 -0.51 0.96 16.50
CA PHE A 115 -0.69 1.89 15.39
C PHE A 115 -1.17 1.16 14.12
N SER A 116 -0.45 0.12 13.69
CA SER A 116 -0.90 -0.77 12.61
C SER A 116 -1.93 -1.78 13.11
N VAL A 117 -2.67 -2.34 12.16
CA VAL A 117 -3.62 -3.42 12.38
C VAL A 117 -3.38 -4.42 11.27
N PRO A 118 -3.19 -5.72 11.58
CA PRO A 118 -2.93 -6.70 10.55
C PRO A 118 -4.20 -6.91 9.70
N THR A 119 -3.99 -7.06 8.40
CA THR A 119 -5.04 -7.50 7.47
C THR A 119 -5.22 -9.02 7.62
N ASP A 120 -6.47 -9.48 7.59
CA ASP A 120 -6.74 -10.91 7.50
C ASP A 120 -6.38 -11.40 6.08
N MET A 121 -5.22 -12.05 5.98
CA MET A 121 -4.65 -12.51 4.71
C MET A 121 -5.23 -13.82 4.21
N ALA A 122 -5.93 -14.58 5.06
CA ALA A 122 -6.48 -15.88 4.67
C ALA A 122 -7.40 -15.83 3.43
N PRO A 123 -8.43 -14.95 3.37
CA PRO A 123 -9.29 -14.86 2.20
C PRO A 123 -8.58 -14.30 0.96
N ILE A 124 -7.51 -13.52 1.14
CA ILE A 124 -6.71 -13.00 0.03
C ILE A 124 -5.91 -14.14 -0.61
N ARG A 125 -5.20 -14.93 0.21
CA ARG A 125 -4.44 -16.09 -0.25
C ARG A 125 -5.33 -17.09 -1.00
N GLU A 126 -6.47 -17.45 -0.42
CA GLU A 126 -7.44 -18.36 -1.04
C GLU A 126 -7.94 -17.84 -2.40
N ALA A 127 -8.16 -16.53 -2.54
CA ALA A 127 -8.58 -15.95 -3.81
C ALA A 127 -7.46 -16.00 -4.86
N PHE A 128 -6.20 -15.75 -4.47
CA PHE A 128 -5.05 -15.80 -5.37
C PHE A 128 -4.73 -17.22 -5.87
N ASP A 129 -5.02 -18.27 -5.10
CA ASP A 129 -4.88 -19.67 -5.54
C ASP A 129 -5.69 -19.98 -6.82
N GLY A 130 -6.74 -19.20 -7.10
CA GLY A 130 -7.56 -19.31 -8.30
C GLY A 130 -7.11 -18.45 -9.49
N LEU A 131 -6.05 -17.65 -9.35
CA LEU A 131 -5.60 -16.70 -10.37
C LEU A 131 -4.39 -17.23 -11.17
N ALA A 132 -4.19 -16.66 -12.36
CA ALA A 132 -2.94 -16.88 -13.12
C ALA A 132 -1.76 -16.07 -12.54
N THR A 133 -2.06 -15.04 -11.74
CA THR A 133 -1.08 -14.21 -11.04
C THR A 133 -0.59 -14.93 -9.78
N GLU A 134 0.72 -15.06 -9.64
CA GLU A 134 1.37 -15.65 -8.47
C GLU A 134 1.39 -14.63 -7.32
N LEU A 135 0.84 -15.00 -6.16
CA LEU A 135 1.04 -14.24 -4.92
C LEU A 135 2.37 -14.66 -4.28
N LEU A 136 3.30 -13.72 -4.15
CA LEU A 136 4.56 -13.92 -3.45
C LEU A 136 4.40 -13.56 -1.98
N GLU A 137 4.99 -14.38 -1.12
CA GLU A 137 5.13 -14.12 0.31
C GLU A 137 6.60 -13.82 0.59
N ALA A 138 6.86 -12.77 1.38
CA ALA A 138 8.19 -12.39 1.81
C ALA A 138 8.28 -12.50 3.33
N ASP A 139 9.31 -13.16 3.84
CA ASP A 139 9.68 -13.06 5.25
C ASP A 139 10.65 -11.87 5.46
N TYR A 140 10.82 -11.44 6.71
CA TYR A 140 11.70 -10.35 7.07
C TYR A 140 13.15 -10.68 6.69
N LEU A 141 13.76 -9.83 5.86
CA LEU A 141 15.12 -9.99 5.28
C LEU A 141 15.28 -11.09 4.22
N GLU A 142 14.21 -11.80 3.84
CA GLU A 142 14.27 -12.77 2.76
C GLU A 142 14.17 -12.07 1.39
N PRO A 143 15.12 -12.29 0.46
CA PRO A 143 15.04 -11.68 -0.85
C PRO A 143 13.95 -12.34 -1.70
N VAL A 144 13.06 -11.53 -2.26
CA VAL A 144 12.03 -11.98 -3.21
C VAL A 144 12.36 -11.48 -4.61
N ARG A 145 12.26 -12.39 -5.60
CA ARG A 145 12.46 -12.07 -7.01
C ARG A 145 11.11 -11.83 -7.70
N LEU A 146 10.89 -10.58 -8.09
CA LEU A 146 9.65 -10.15 -8.75
C LEU A 146 9.67 -10.37 -10.27
N LEU A 147 10.84 -10.39 -10.91
CA LEU A 147 11.02 -10.48 -12.38
C LEU A 147 12.00 -11.60 -12.74
#